data_AF-A8XAQ2-F1
#
_entry.id   AF-A8XAQ2-F1
#
_cell.length_a   1.000
_cell.length_b   1.000
_cell.length_c   1.000
_cell.angle_alpha   90.00
_cell.angle_beta   90.00
_cell.angle_gamma   90.00
#
_symmetry.space_group_name_H-M   'P 1'
#
loop_
_entity.id
_entity.type
_entity.pdbx_description
1 polymer ?
#
loop_
_entity_poly.entity_id
_entity_poly.type
_entity_poly.pdbx_seq_one_letter_code
_entity_poly.pdbx_strand_id
1 'polypeptide(L)'
;MMNLLISESQNLRISESPNLRNSESQNLSISVSQNFRISESQNLTISQSRNLRISESRNLRISESPNLRISESQNLRISESQNLRISETQNLRISVISVSQNFRISESQNLRISESQNLRISESQNLRISESPNLRISESQNLRISESQNLKISESQNLRISESQNLRISESQNLRISESQNLRISESQYLRISESQNFRISESQYLRISESQNFSISESQNLKISESQNLSISKSQNFRISESQNLRISKSENRRISESQYLRISESQNLRISKSQNLRISESQNLRISESQNLRISESQNLRISVSQNLRISKSQNFRIAESQNLRISESHQNRRISESQNLRISETQNLRISVSQNLRISESQNLRIF
;
A
#
# COMPACT_ATOMS: atom_id res chain seq x y z
N MET A 1 6.55 -51.61 28.08
CA MET A 1 6.51 -50.12 28.07
C MET A 1 5.29 -49.68 28.88
N MET A 2 5.50 -48.95 29.96
CA MET A 2 4.44 -48.59 30.91
C MET A 2 3.67 -47.36 30.38
N ASN A 3 2.35 -47.47 30.27
CA ASN A 3 1.48 -46.31 30.11
C ASN A 3 1.25 -45.72 31.50
N LEU A 4 1.55 -44.44 31.70
CA LEU A 4 1.34 -43.78 32.98
C LEU A 4 0.04 -42.98 32.92
N LEU A 5 -0.90 -43.33 33.80
CA LEU A 5 -2.18 -42.64 33.99
C LEU A 5 -2.14 -41.98 35.36
N ILE A 6 -2.32 -40.66 35.40
CA ILE A 6 -2.31 -39.87 36.63
C ILE A 6 -3.57 -39.03 36.65
N SER A 7 -4.40 -39.20 37.66
CA SER A 7 -5.62 -38.40 37.81
C SER A 7 -5.28 -36.99 38.28
N GLU A 8 -4.58 -36.86 39.41
CA GLU A 8 -4.31 -35.57 40.01
C GLU A 8 -2.92 -35.56 40.63
N SER A 9 -2.22 -34.43 40.54
CA SER A 9 -0.90 -34.27 41.13
C SER A 9 -0.58 -32.82 41.49
N GLN A 10 -0.01 -32.59 42.66
CA GLN A 10 0.45 -31.25 43.03
C GLN A 10 1.83 -30.94 42.44
N ASN A 11 2.80 -31.82 42.64
CA ASN A 11 4.15 -31.65 42.15
C ASN A 11 4.64 -32.97 41.55
N LEU A 12 4.80 -32.99 40.24
CA LEU A 12 5.16 -34.21 39.52
C LEU A 12 6.32 -33.95 38.57
N ARG A 13 7.36 -34.78 38.71
CA ARG A 13 8.52 -34.78 37.82
C ARG A 13 8.60 -36.15 37.16
N ILE A 14 8.62 -36.14 35.83
CA ILE A 14 8.76 -37.35 35.02
C ILE A 14 10.01 -37.18 34.19
N SER A 15 10.99 -38.07 34.39
CA SER A 15 12.19 -38.13 33.57
C SER A 15 11.85 -38.62 32.17
N GLU A 16 11.21 -39.78 32.09
CA GLU A 16 10.90 -40.42 30.81
C GLU A 16 9.57 -41.18 30.88
N SER A 17 8.73 -40.99 29.87
CA SER A 17 7.54 -41.81 29.68
C SER A 17 7.16 -41.90 28.21
N PRO A 18 7.00 -43.11 27.62
CA PRO A 18 6.55 -43.23 26.25
C PRO A 18 5.13 -42.68 26.07
N ASN A 19 4.21 -43.01 26.99
CA ASN A 19 2.82 -42.54 26.94
C ASN A 19 2.38 -42.07 28.33
N LEU A 20 2.03 -40.80 28.42
CA LEU A 20 1.54 -40.18 29.63
C LEU A 20 0.15 -39.57 29.38
N ARG A 21 -0.81 -39.90 30.22
CA ARG A 21 -2.05 -39.14 30.36
C ARG A 21 -2.15 -38.65 31.79
N ASN A 22 -2.31 -37.35 31.93
CA ASN A 22 -2.53 -36.69 33.21
C ASN A 22 -3.87 -35.95 33.12
N SER A 23 -4.77 -36.08 34.09
CA SER A 23 -5.98 -35.25 34.04
C SER A 23 -5.64 -33.85 34.54
N GLU A 24 -5.15 -33.73 35.77
CA GLU A 24 -4.90 -32.44 36.41
C GLU A 24 -3.54 -32.37 37.12
N SER A 25 -2.86 -31.24 36.98
CA SER A 25 -1.64 -30.96 37.73
C SER A 25 -1.46 -29.49 38.12
N GLN A 26 -0.98 -29.23 39.33
CA GLN A 26 -0.53 -27.88 39.71
C GLN A 26 0.84 -27.59 39.06
N ASN A 27 1.85 -28.43 39.33
CA ASN A 27 3.18 -28.31 38.75
C ASN A 27 3.64 -29.64 38.14
N LEU A 28 3.84 -29.65 36.82
CA LEU A 28 4.32 -30.81 36.09
C LEU A 28 5.56 -30.46 35.27
N SER A 29 6.63 -31.23 35.48
CA SER A 29 7.85 -31.17 34.67
C SER A 29 8.10 -32.51 34.00
N ILE A 30 8.23 -32.51 32.67
CA ILE A 30 8.52 -33.68 31.86
C ILE A 30 9.83 -33.43 31.12
N SER A 31 10.80 -34.32 31.30
CA SER A 31 12.06 -34.23 30.53
C SER A 31 11.83 -34.79 29.13
N VAL A 32 11.39 -36.05 29.03
CA VAL A 32 11.15 -36.71 27.73
C VAL A 32 9.81 -37.45 27.73
N SER A 33 9.05 -37.29 26.66
CA SER A 33 7.92 -38.18 26.36
C SER A 33 7.71 -38.41 24.87
N GLN A 34 7.11 -39.54 24.46
CA GLN A 34 6.69 -39.66 23.06
C GLN A 34 5.29 -39.07 22.85
N ASN A 35 4.32 -39.49 23.66
CA ASN A 35 2.95 -38.98 23.61
C ASN A 35 2.53 -38.51 24.98
N PHE A 36 2.21 -37.22 25.10
CA PHE A 36 1.67 -36.67 26.32
C PHE A 36 0.33 -35.97 26.08
N ARG A 37 -0.64 -36.30 26.93
CA ARG A 37 -1.94 -35.63 26.99
C ARG A 37 -2.20 -35.14 28.40
N ILE A 38 -2.67 -33.90 28.50
CA ILE A 38 -3.15 -33.34 29.76
C ILE A 38 -4.42 -32.53 29.58
N SER A 39 -5.36 -32.68 30.51
CA SER A 39 -6.57 -31.87 30.51
C SER A 39 -6.26 -30.48 31.08
N GLU A 40 -5.73 -30.40 32.30
CA GLU A 40 -5.48 -29.11 32.95
C GLU A 40 -4.12 -29.05 33.63
N SER A 41 -3.45 -27.90 33.51
CA SER A 41 -2.24 -27.61 34.29
C SER A 41 -2.11 -26.14 34.67
N GLN A 42 -1.69 -25.86 35.92
CA GLN A 42 -1.30 -24.50 36.29
C GLN A 42 0.09 -24.16 35.74
N ASN A 43 1.09 -25.01 35.99
CA ASN A 43 2.45 -24.83 35.48
C ASN A 43 2.96 -26.12 34.83
N LEU A 44 3.23 -26.07 33.54
CA LEU A 44 3.71 -27.21 32.76
C LEU A 44 5.00 -26.85 32.04
N THR A 45 6.05 -27.60 32.33
CA THR A 45 7.34 -27.50 31.63
C THR A 45 7.66 -28.82 30.95
N ILE A 46 7.90 -28.77 29.65
CA ILE A 46 8.22 -29.94 28.83
C ILE A 46 9.51 -29.64 28.08
N SER A 47 10.55 -30.44 28.34
CA SER A 47 11.80 -30.28 27.58
C SER A 47 11.61 -30.87 26.18
N GLN A 48 11.21 -32.13 26.07
CA GLN A 48 10.98 -32.76 24.77
C GLN A 48 9.73 -33.63 24.77
N SER A 49 8.91 -33.47 23.72
CA SER A 49 7.87 -34.43 23.44
C SER A 49 7.53 -34.55 21.96
N ARG A 50 7.35 -35.75 21.43
CA ARG A 50 7.01 -35.91 20.01
C ARG A 50 5.60 -35.40 19.69
N ASN A 51 4.63 -35.74 20.52
CA ASN A 51 3.22 -35.37 20.34
C ASN A 51 2.61 -34.87 21.65
N LEU A 52 2.17 -33.62 21.63
CA LEU A 52 1.54 -32.95 22.77
C LEU A 52 0.10 -32.57 22.47
N ARG A 53 -0.80 -32.94 23.39
CA ARG A 53 -2.17 -32.43 23.44
C ARG A 53 -2.47 -31.88 24.82
N ILE A 54 -2.80 -30.61 24.89
CA ILE A 54 -3.06 -29.90 26.14
C ILE A 54 -4.43 -29.24 25.96
N SER A 55 -5.40 -29.53 26.83
CA SER A 55 -6.68 -28.84 26.76
C SER A 55 -6.52 -27.43 27.34
N GLU A 56 -6.03 -27.32 28.57
CA GLU A 56 -5.88 -26.03 29.24
C GLU A 56 -4.55 -25.94 30.00
N SER A 57 -3.90 -24.78 29.91
CA SER A 57 -2.73 -24.49 30.74
C SER A 57 -2.56 -23.01 31.05
N ARG A 58 -2.34 -22.68 32.32
CA ARG A 58 -2.05 -21.28 32.70
C ARG A 58 -0.66 -20.85 32.26
N ASN A 59 0.38 -21.60 32.61
CA ASN A 59 1.75 -21.32 32.24
C ASN A 59 2.40 -22.55 31.59
N LEU A 60 2.66 -22.45 30.29
CA LEU A 60 3.19 -23.54 29.49
C LEU A 60 4.54 -23.16 28.87
N ARG A 61 5.56 -23.96 29.15
CA ARG A 61 6.89 -23.86 28.54
C ARG A 61 7.24 -25.16 27.85
N ILE A 62 7.47 -25.09 26.55
CA ILE A 62 7.84 -26.23 25.72
C ILE A 62 9.15 -25.87 25.02
N SER A 63 10.21 -26.63 25.28
CA SER A 63 11.45 -26.46 24.54
C SER A 63 11.29 -27.04 23.14
N GLU A 64 10.87 -28.29 23.01
CA GLU A 64 10.73 -28.94 21.71
C GLU A 64 9.50 -29.84 21.64
N SER A 65 8.66 -29.63 20.63
CA SER A 65 7.62 -30.58 20.26
C SER A 65 7.24 -30.49 18.78
N PRO A 66 7.58 -31.51 17.96
CA PRO A 66 7.21 -31.54 16.55
C PRO A 66 5.71 -31.34 16.31
N ASN A 67 4.83 -31.95 17.11
CA ASN A 67 3.37 -31.84 16.95
C ASN A 67 2.71 -31.36 18.24
N LEU A 68 2.24 -30.11 18.23
CA LEU A 68 1.61 -29.49 19.38
C LEU A 68 0.16 -29.07 19.07
N ARG A 69 -0.76 -29.52 19.91
CA ARG A 69 -2.16 -29.05 19.93
C ARG A 69 -2.50 -28.54 21.32
N ILE A 70 -2.92 -27.29 21.37
CA ILE A 70 -3.33 -26.62 22.61
C ILE A 70 -4.71 -26.04 22.35
N SER A 71 -5.70 -26.35 23.20
CA SER A 71 -7.00 -25.69 23.10
C SER A 71 -6.89 -24.28 23.69
N GLU A 72 -6.45 -24.15 24.93
CA GLU A 72 -6.39 -22.87 25.63
C GLU A 72 -5.09 -22.72 26.44
N SER A 73 -4.51 -21.51 26.42
CA SER A 73 -3.44 -21.16 27.36
C SER A 73 -3.32 -19.67 27.65
N GLN A 74 -3.12 -19.29 28.91
CA GLN A 74 -2.84 -17.89 29.26
C GLN A 74 -1.43 -17.46 28.82
N ASN A 75 -0.39 -18.20 29.21
CA ASN A 75 0.99 -17.87 28.89
C ASN A 75 1.73 -19.06 28.27
N LEU A 76 2.01 -18.95 26.98
CA LEU A 76 2.66 -19.99 26.19
C LEU A 76 4.01 -19.53 25.64
N ARG A 77 5.05 -20.32 25.95
CA ARG A 77 6.38 -20.19 25.35
C ARG A 77 6.77 -21.49 24.66
N ILE A 78 7.06 -21.38 23.37
CA ILE A 78 7.53 -22.49 22.55
C ILE A 78 8.87 -22.09 21.96
N SER A 79 9.88 -22.92 22.20
CA SER A 79 11.19 -22.71 21.56
C SER A 79 11.18 -23.35 20.18
N GLU A 80 10.68 -24.59 20.04
CA GLU A 80 10.64 -25.29 18.77
C GLU A 80 9.37 -26.15 18.57
N SER A 81 8.77 -26.02 17.37
CA SER A 81 7.68 -26.89 16.90
C SER A 81 7.60 -26.89 15.37
N GLN A 82 7.28 -28.04 14.77
CA GLN A 82 7.04 -28.14 13.33
C GLN A 82 5.57 -27.89 12.98
N ASN A 83 4.64 -28.44 13.76
CA ASN A 83 3.20 -28.31 13.54
C ASN A 83 2.54 -27.81 14.82
N LEU A 84 2.04 -26.59 14.78
CA LEU A 84 1.36 -25.96 15.90
C LEU A 84 -0.10 -25.69 15.56
N ARG A 85 -1.00 -26.12 16.45
CA ARG A 85 -2.39 -25.70 16.45
C ARG A 85 -2.76 -25.17 17.82
N ILE A 86 -3.21 -23.92 17.87
CA ILE A 86 -3.69 -23.26 19.07
C ILE A 86 -5.08 -22.73 18.76
N SER A 87 -6.06 -23.07 19.59
CA SER A 87 -7.39 -22.44 19.46
C SER A 87 -7.34 -21.04 20.07
N GLU A 88 -6.96 -20.92 21.35
CA GLU A 88 -6.96 -19.64 22.05
C GLU A 88 -5.71 -19.46 22.92
N THR A 89 -5.18 -18.24 22.94
CA THR A 89 -4.13 -17.88 23.90
C THR A 89 -4.07 -16.39 24.22
N GLN A 90 -3.85 -16.02 25.48
CA GLN A 90 -3.63 -14.61 25.81
C GLN A 90 -2.24 -14.15 25.36
N ASN A 91 -1.18 -14.87 25.74
CA ASN A 91 0.20 -14.50 25.43
C ASN A 91 0.96 -15.67 24.83
N LEU A 92 1.40 -15.52 23.59
CA LEU A 92 2.20 -16.52 22.88
C LEU A 92 3.53 -15.92 22.41
N ARG A 93 4.61 -16.61 22.79
CA ARG A 93 5.95 -16.36 22.26
C ARG A 93 6.51 -17.61 21.60
N ILE A 94 6.92 -17.46 20.36
CA ILE A 94 7.52 -18.50 19.54
C ILE A 94 8.89 -18.00 19.08
N SER A 95 9.94 -18.75 19.41
CA SER A 95 11.33 -18.37 19.11
C SER A 95 11.99 -19.28 18.05
N VAL A 96 11.19 -20.05 17.29
CA VAL A 96 11.68 -21.19 16.49
C VAL A 96 12.69 -20.77 15.41
N ILE A 97 13.70 -21.62 15.17
CA ILE A 97 14.84 -21.41 14.24
C ILE A 97 14.94 -22.56 13.20
N SER A 98 13.96 -23.47 13.13
CA SER A 98 14.05 -24.68 12.29
C SER A 98 13.28 -24.62 10.99
N VAL A 99 13.78 -25.34 9.99
CA VAL A 99 13.17 -25.42 8.66
C VAL A 99 11.88 -26.26 8.67
N SER A 100 10.86 -25.79 7.94
CA SER A 100 9.56 -26.46 7.68
C SER A 100 8.51 -26.44 8.81
N GLN A 101 7.99 -25.25 9.13
CA GLN A 101 6.97 -25.03 10.18
C GLN A 101 5.58 -24.65 9.62
N ASN A 102 4.52 -25.23 10.21
CA ASN A 102 3.12 -24.94 9.89
C ASN A 102 2.34 -24.57 11.15
N PHE A 103 2.04 -23.28 11.31
CA PHE A 103 1.34 -22.75 12.48
C PHE A 103 -0.07 -22.31 12.13
N ARG A 104 -1.02 -22.71 12.98
CA ARG A 104 -2.41 -22.25 12.93
C ARG A 104 -2.81 -21.79 14.33
N ILE A 105 -3.19 -20.53 14.43
CA ILE A 105 -3.63 -19.90 15.67
C ILE A 105 -4.99 -19.30 15.37
N SER A 106 -6.05 -19.73 16.07
CA SER A 106 -7.37 -19.16 15.83
C SER A 106 -7.46 -17.78 16.47
N GLU A 107 -7.19 -17.67 17.77
CA GLU A 107 -7.31 -16.40 18.49
C GLU A 107 -6.10 -16.14 19.39
N SER A 108 -5.66 -14.88 19.45
CA SER A 108 -4.66 -14.46 20.43
C SER A 108 -4.74 -12.98 20.81
N GLN A 109 -4.49 -12.65 22.08
CA GLN A 109 -4.33 -11.24 22.45
C GLN A 109 -2.95 -10.70 22.08
N ASN A 110 -1.87 -11.40 22.45
CA ASN A 110 -0.51 -10.98 22.16
C ASN A 110 0.30 -12.13 21.56
N LEU A 111 0.76 -11.94 20.33
CA LEU A 111 1.52 -12.91 19.59
C LEU A 111 2.87 -12.34 19.14
N ARG A 112 3.95 -13.03 19.52
CA ARG A 112 5.31 -12.75 19.04
C ARG A 112 5.90 -14.00 18.43
N ILE A 113 6.23 -13.92 17.14
CA ILE A 113 6.82 -14.99 16.37
C ILE A 113 8.11 -14.48 15.78
N SER A 114 9.22 -15.14 16.09
CA SER A 114 10.52 -14.78 15.51
C SER A 114 10.58 -15.28 14.07
N GLU A 115 10.35 -16.57 13.85
CA GLU A 115 10.37 -17.17 12.52
C GLU A 115 9.22 -18.18 12.36
N SER A 116 8.68 -18.27 11.15
CA SER A 116 7.77 -19.37 10.76
C SER A 116 7.63 -19.47 9.24
N GLN A 117 7.61 -20.68 8.69
CA GLN A 117 7.50 -20.88 7.24
C GLN A 117 6.08 -20.60 6.70
N ASN A 118 5.07 -21.23 7.32
CA ASN A 118 3.66 -21.02 7.00
C ASN A 118 2.88 -20.67 8.26
N LEU A 119 2.33 -19.46 8.31
CA LEU A 119 1.58 -18.96 9.45
C LEU A 119 0.17 -18.55 9.03
N ARG A 120 -0.83 -19.11 9.72
CA ARG A 120 -2.23 -18.73 9.60
C ARG A 120 -2.76 -18.28 10.95
N ILE A 121 -3.30 -17.07 10.97
CA ILE A 121 -3.90 -16.47 12.16
C ILE A 121 -5.31 -16.02 11.78
N SER A 122 -6.33 -16.45 12.50
CA SER A 122 -7.67 -15.93 12.27
C SER A 122 -7.81 -14.54 12.89
N GLU A 123 -7.53 -14.41 14.18
CA GLU A 123 -7.67 -13.15 14.90
C GLU A 123 -6.49 -12.88 15.85
N SER A 124 -6.02 -11.63 15.88
CA SER A 124 -5.07 -11.20 16.90
C SER A 124 -5.15 -9.71 17.24
N GLN A 125 -5.16 -9.38 18.53
CA GLN A 125 -5.13 -7.98 18.97
C GLN A 125 -3.76 -7.34 18.69
N ASN A 126 -2.66 -7.99 19.09
CA ASN A 126 -1.31 -7.51 18.86
C ASN A 126 -0.40 -8.61 18.30
N LEU A 127 0.09 -8.40 17.08
CA LEU A 127 0.92 -9.35 16.37
C LEU A 127 2.27 -8.73 15.96
N ARG A 128 3.35 -9.41 16.34
CA ARG A 128 4.71 -9.11 15.88
C ARG A 128 5.33 -10.35 15.27
N ILE A 129 5.71 -10.24 14.01
CA ILE A 129 6.37 -11.29 13.25
C ILE A 129 7.67 -10.72 12.72
N SER A 130 8.81 -11.33 13.05
CA SER A 130 10.07 -10.92 12.43
C SER A 130 10.12 -11.44 11.01
N GLU A 131 9.99 -12.76 10.81
CA GLU A 131 10.07 -13.35 9.47
C GLU A 131 8.99 -14.42 9.24
N SER A 132 8.31 -14.33 8.09
CA SER A 132 7.51 -15.43 7.59
C SER A 132 7.35 -15.42 6.07
N PRO A 133 7.87 -16.42 5.34
CA PRO A 133 7.68 -16.54 3.91
C PRO A 133 6.21 -16.55 3.48
N ASN A 134 5.33 -17.24 4.20
CA ASN A 134 3.91 -17.32 3.86
C ASN A 134 3.00 -17.01 5.05
N LEU A 135 2.37 -15.85 5.01
CA LEU A 135 1.54 -15.34 6.08
C LEU A 135 0.12 -15.04 5.62
N ARG A 136 -0.86 -15.60 6.34
CA ARG A 136 -2.29 -15.29 6.17
C ARG A 136 -2.89 -14.86 7.49
N ILE A 137 -3.46 -13.67 7.51
CA ILE A 137 -4.11 -13.09 8.68
C ILE A 137 -5.51 -12.67 8.25
N SER A 138 -6.55 -13.16 8.95
CA SER A 138 -7.90 -12.67 8.66
C SER A 138 -8.09 -11.30 9.30
N GLU A 139 -7.86 -11.16 10.60
CA GLU A 139 -8.09 -9.90 11.31
C GLU A 139 -6.97 -9.59 12.31
N SER A 140 -6.56 -8.31 12.38
CA SER A 140 -5.70 -7.85 13.48
C SER A 140 -5.83 -6.36 13.77
N GLN A 141 -5.88 -5.99 15.05
CA GLN A 141 -5.84 -4.57 15.43
C GLN A 141 -4.46 -3.94 15.19
N ASN A 142 -3.38 -4.56 15.69
CA ASN A 142 -2.03 -4.04 15.55
C ASN A 142 -1.07 -5.10 15.02
N LEU A 143 -0.58 -4.88 13.80
CA LEU A 143 0.30 -5.80 13.11
C LEU A 143 1.63 -5.15 12.74
N ARG A 144 2.72 -5.79 13.14
CA ARG A 144 4.09 -5.47 12.73
C ARG A 144 4.76 -6.68 12.12
N ILE A 145 5.23 -6.52 10.90
CA ILE A 145 5.93 -7.56 10.14
C ILE A 145 7.25 -6.95 9.67
N SER A 146 8.38 -7.58 9.99
CA SER A 146 9.66 -7.15 9.42
C SER A 146 9.78 -7.65 7.99
N GLU A 147 9.65 -8.95 7.74
CA GLU A 147 9.84 -9.54 6.42
C GLU A 147 8.81 -10.62 6.09
N SER A 148 8.29 -10.60 4.85
CA SER A 148 7.46 -11.67 4.31
C SER A 148 7.48 -11.76 2.78
N GLN A 149 7.65 -12.96 2.23
CA GLN A 149 7.55 -13.15 0.77
C GLN A 149 6.11 -13.04 0.26
N ASN A 150 5.16 -13.70 0.92
CA ASN A 150 3.75 -13.75 0.53
C ASN A 150 2.85 -13.44 1.71
N LEU A 151 2.26 -12.25 1.70
CA LEU A 151 1.41 -11.74 2.76
C LEU A 151 -0.01 -11.49 2.27
N LYS A 152 -0.98 -12.12 2.93
CA LYS A 152 -2.41 -11.86 2.74
C LYS A 152 -3.05 -11.43 4.06
N ILE A 153 -3.66 -10.27 4.06
CA ILE A 153 -4.36 -9.70 5.20
C ILE A 153 -5.77 -9.34 4.74
N SER A 154 -6.81 -9.85 5.40
CA SER A 154 -8.17 -9.41 5.08
C SER A 154 -8.42 -8.05 5.70
N GLU A 155 -8.24 -7.90 7.02
CA GLU A 155 -8.52 -6.65 7.72
C GLU A 155 -7.43 -6.32 8.76
N SER A 156 -7.05 -5.05 8.83
CA SER A 156 -6.26 -4.55 9.96
C SER A 156 -6.43 -3.07 10.26
N GLN A 157 -6.55 -2.70 11.53
CA GLN A 157 -6.59 -1.29 11.93
C GLN A 157 -5.22 -0.60 11.73
N ASN A 158 -4.14 -1.16 12.28
CA ASN A 158 -2.80 -0.59 12.20
C ASN A 158 -1.78 -1.61 11.70
N LEU A 159 -1.24 -1.36 10.52
CA LEU A 159 -0.31 -2.25 9.85
C LEU A 159 1.02 -1.55 9.53
N ARG A 160 2.12 -2.17 9.98
CA ARG A 160 3.49 -1.78 9.60
C ARG A 160 4.22 -2.98 9.01
N ILE A 161 4.70 -2.80 7.79
CA ILE A 161 5.47 -3.81 7.06
C ILE A 161 6.78 -3.16 6.63
N SER A 162 7.90 -3.78 6.98
CA SER A 162 9.20 -3.27 6.53
C SER A 162 9.46 -3.73 5.11
N GLU A 163 9.39 -5.04 4.84
CA GLU A 163 9.64 -5.58 3.52
C GLU A 163 8.62 -6.67 3.14
N SER A 164 8.13 -6.63 1.90
CA SER A 164 7.39 -7.76 1.33
C SER A 164 7.46 -7.88 -0.19
N GLN A 165 7.68 -9.10 -0.70
CA GLN A 165 7.64 -9.34 -2.15
C GLN A 165 6.22 -9.27 -2.71
N ASN A 166 5.25 -9.97 -2.11
CA ASN A 166 3.87 -10.02 -2.58
C ASN A 166 2.89 -9.73 -1.44
N LEU A 167 2.30 -8.54 -1.47
CA LEU A 167 1.37 -8.07 -0.46
C LEU A 167 -0.04 -7.90 -1.03
N ARG A 168 -1.02 -8.55 -0.38
CA ARG A 168 -2.44 -8.34 -0.64
C ARG A 168 -3.17 -7.97 0.64
N ILE A 169 -3.82 -6.83 0.62
CA ILE A 169 -4.59 -6.30 1.76
C ILE A 169 -5.99 -5.96 1.23
N SER A 170 -7.03 -6.51 1.85
CA SER A 170 -8.39 -6.10 1.49
C SER A 170 -8.71 -4.75 2.12
N GLU A 171 -8.56 -4.61 3.43
CA GLU A 171 -8.89 -3.38 4.14
C GLU A 171 -7.86 -3.02 5.21
N SER A 172 -7.51 -1.73 5.30
CA SER A 172 -6.77 -1.23 6.45
C SER A 172 -7.00 0.25 6.76
N GLN A 173 -7.17 0.61 8.03
CA GLN A 173 -7.27 2.02 8.42
C GLN A 173 -5.93 2.75 8.28
N ASN A 174 -4.85 2.23 8.87
CA ASN A 174 -3.53 2.84 8.84
C ASN A 174 -2.46 1.85 8.36
N LEU A 175 -1.92 2.11 7.17
CA LEU A 175 -0.93 1.25 6.53
C LEU A 175 0.37 2.00 6.26
N ARG A 176 1.47 1.44 6.77
CA ARG A 176 2.84 1.86 6.47
C ARG A 176 3.65 0.71 5.90
N ILE A 177 4.18 0.91 4.70
CA ILE A 177 5.03 -0.04 3.99
C ILE A 177 6.34 0.67 3.68
N SER A 178 7.47 0.12 4.11
CA SER A 178 8.78 0.67 3.70
C SER A 178 9.09 0.22 2.27
N GLU A 179 9.10 -1.09 2.00
CA GLU A 179 9.40 -1.63 0.69
C GLU A 179 8.42 -2.73 0.27
N SER A 180 7.98 -2.71 -0.99
CA SER A 180 7.29 -3.85 -1.58
C SER A 180 7.46 -3.98 -3.09
N GLN A 181 7.69 -5.21 -3.59
CA GLN A 181 7.75 -5.46 -5.03
C GLN A 181 6.37 -5.44 -5.68
N ASN A 182 5.40 -6.19 -5.14
CA ASN A 182 4.05 -6.29 -5.68
C ASN A 182 3.01 -6.05 -4.59
N LEU A 183 2.23 -4.98 -4.74
CA LEU A 183 1.22 -4.58 -3.77
C LEU A 183 -0.18 -4.48 -4.40
N ARG A 184 -1.17 -5.09 -3.74
CA ARG A 184 -2.59 -4.91 -4.06
C ARG A 184 -3.35 -4.53 -2.80
N ILE A 185 -3.98 -3.38 -2.83
CA ILE A 185 -4.81 -2.86 -1.74
C ILE A 185 -6.19 -2.57 -2.31
N SER A 186 -7.23 -3.16 -1.72
CA SER A 186 -8.60 -2.78 -2.10
C SER A 186 -8.97 -1.44 -1.47
N GLU A 187 -8.85 -1.32 -0.15
CA GLU A 187 -9.23 -0.09 0.57
C GLU A 187 -8.23 0.29 1.66
N SER A 188 -7.93 1.58 1.76
CA SER A 188 -7.23 2.12 2.94
C SER A 188 -7.53 3.58 3.24
N GLN A 189 -7.78 3.92 4.51
CA GLN A 189 -7.94 5.32 4.90
C GLN A 189 -6.62 6.09 4.79
N TYR A 190 -5.55 5.59 5.41
CA TYR A 190 -4.23 6.22 5.41
C TYR A 190 -3.15 5.24 4.94
N LEU A 191 -2.58 5.52 3.78
CA LEU A 191 -1.53 4.70 3.17
C LEU A 191 -0.26 5.51 2.96
N ARG A 192 0.84 5.03 3.55
CA ARG A 192 2.19 5.51 3.29
C ARG A 192 3.08 4.39 2.77
N ILE A 193 3.67 4.62 1.60
CA ILE A 193 4.61 3.72 0.94
C ILE A 193 5.91 4.51 0.75
N SER A 194 7.06 3.99 1.19
CA SER A 194 8.34 4.60 0.86
C SER A 194 8.74 4.18 -0.55
N GLU A 195 8.92 2.89 -0.80
CA GLU A 195 9.39 2.35 -2.07
C GLU A 195 8.50 1.20 -2.54
N SER A 196 8.24 1.17 -3.86
CA SER A 196 7.55 0.04 -4.46
C SER A 196 7.79 -0.10 -5.96
N GLN A 197 7.72 -1.33 -6.47
CA GLN A 197 7.86 -1.57 -7.91
C GLN A 197 6.51 -1.56 -8.63
N ASN A 198 5.58 -2.45 -8.26
CA ASN A 198 4.30 -2.58 -8.93
C ASN A 198 3.16 -2.56 -7.92
N PHE A 199 2.19 -1.65 -8.08
CA PHE A 199 0.98 -1.70 -7.25
C PHE A 199 -0.33 -1.29 -7.91
N ARG A 200 -1.41 -1.83 -7.34
CA ARG A 200 -2.78 -1.46 -7.63
C ARG A 200 -3.49 -1.10 -6.34
N ILE A 201 -4.04 0.10 -6.29
CA ILE A 201 -4.84 0.60 -5.18
C ILE A 201 -6.22 0.92 -5.74
N SER A 202 -7.26 0.26 -5.24
CA SER A 202 -8.62 0.57 -5.68
C SER A 202 -9.09 1.87 -5.03
N GLU A 203 -9.01 1.99 -3.71
CA GLU A 203 -9.47 3.19 -3.01
C GLU A 203 -8.54 3.60 -1.87
N SER A 204 -8.27 4.91 -1.76
CA SER A 204 -7.65 5.47 -0.56
C SER A 204 -8.01 6.91 -0.26
N GLN A 205 -8.34 7.24 0.99
CA GLN A 205 -8.59 8.63 1.39
C GLN A 205 -7.30 9.46 1.37
N TYR A 206 -6.21 8.95 1.94
CA TYR A 206 -4.91 9.62 2.00
C TYR A 206 -3.79 8.69 1.56
N LEU A 207 -3.18 9.00 0.42
CA LEU A 207 -2.08 8.24 -0.15
C LEU A 207 -0.82 9.09 -0.26
N ARG A 208 0.27 8.61 0.37
CA ARG A 208 1.61 9.17 0.21
C ARG A 208 2.59 8.11 -0.27
N ILE A 209 3.23 8.37 -1.40
CA ILE A 209 4.26 7.52 -1.98
C ILE A 209 5.54 8.34 -2.17
N SER A 210 6.68 7.85 -1.70
CA SER A 210 7.96 8.50 -2.01
C SER A 210 8.41 8.13 -3.41
N GLU A 211 8.68 6.84 -3.64
CA GLU A 211 9.28 6.34 -4.88
C GLU A 211 8.58 5.10 -5.39
N SER A 212 8.50 5.02 -6.72
CA SER A 212 7.55 4.13 -7.35
C SER A 212 7.91 3.89 -8.84
N GLN A 213 7.90 2.64 -9.33
CA GLN A 213 7.95 2.31 -10.78
C GLN A 213 6.58 2.30 -11.51
N ASN A 214 5.70 1.30 -11.33
CA ASN A 214 4.45 1.13 -12.10
C ASN A 214 3.15 1.05 -11.27
N PHE A 215 2.22 2.00 -11.47
CA PHE A 215 1.04 2.09 -10.61
C PHE A 215 -0.27 2.41 -11.32
N SER A 216 -1.33 1.85 -10.72
CA SER A 216 -2.70 2.22 -11.00
C SER A 216 -3.43 2.53 -9.70
N ILE A 217 -4.01 3.72 -9.63
CA ILE A 217 -4.88 4.17 -8.54
C ILE A 217 -6.26 4.41 -9.15
N SER A 218 -7.27 3.68 -8.70
CA SER A 218 -8.63 3.88 -9.20
C SER A 218 -9.25 5.13 -8.59
N GLU A 219 -9.20 5.27 -7.27
CA GLU A 219 -9.77 6.42 -6.57
C GLU A 219 -8.91 6.88 -5.39
N SER A 220 -8.70 8.20 -5.27
CA SER A 220 -8.11 8.77 -4.06
C SER A 220 -8.55 10.21 -3.77
N GLN A 221 -8.84 10.54 -2.51
CA GLN A 221 -9.17 11.92 -2.14
C GLN A 221 -7.92 12.80 -2.10
N ASN A 222 -6.86 12.38 -1.41
CA ASN A 222 -5.63 13.14 -1.24
C ASN A 222 -4.40 12.30 -1.61
N LEU A 223 -3.72 12.71 -2.67
CA LEU A 223 -2.54 12.00 -3.18
C LEU A 223 -1.29 12.88 -3.16
N LYS A 224 -0.20 12.35 -2.62
CA LYS A 224 1.14 12.93 -2.70
C LYS A 224 2.13 11.89 -3.19
N ILE A 225 2.75 12.18 -4.34
CA ILE A 225 3.78 11.33 -4.93
C ILE A 225 5.02 12.19 -5.15
N SER A 226 6.17 11.71 -4.66
CA SER A 226 7.43 12.39 -4.93
C SER A 226 7.90 12.01 -6.33
N GLU A 227 8.10 10.72 -6.59
CA GLU A 227 8.62 10.23 -7.86
C GLU A 227 7.86 9.00 -8.37
N SER A 228 7.67 8.95 -9.70
CA SER A 228 7.06 7.80 -10.37
C SER A 228 7.56 7.61 -11.80
N GLN A 229 7.75 6.37 -12.25
CA GLN A 229 8.01 6.13 -13.68
C GLN A 229 6.71 6.10 -14.48
N ASN A 230 5.77 5.21 -14.14
CA ASN A 230 4.50 5.02 -14.83
C ASN A 230 3.34 5.09 -13.84
N LEU A 231 2.51 6.12 -13.97
CA LEU A 231 1.40 6.36 -13.06
C LEU A 231 0.09 6.58 -13.81
N SER A 232 -0.92 5.78 -13.47
CA SER A 232 -2.29 5.94 -13.94
C SER A 232 -3.22 6.23 -12.77
N ILE A 233 -3.98 7.32 -12.86
CA ILE A 233 -4.99 7.73 -11.88
C ILE A 233 -6.33 7.86 -12.59
N SER A 234 -7.32 7.08 -12.16
CA SER A 234 -8.66 7.16 -12.75
C SER A 234 -9.45 8.34 -12.18
N LYS A 235 -9.52 8.47 -10.85
CA LYS A 235 -10.19 9.58 -10.18
C LYS A 235 -9.38 10.07 -8.99
N SER A 236 -9.28 11.38 -8.83
CA SER A 236 -8.74 11.96 -7.60
C SER A 236 -9.20 13.39 -7.31
N GLN A 237 -9.37 13.78 -6.05
CA GLN A 237 -9.81 15.14 -5.71
C GLN A 237 -8.67 16.14 -5.55
N ASN A 238 -7.64 15.84 -4.76
CA ASN A 238 -6.51 16.73 -4.52
C ASN A 238 -5.22 15.97 -4.68
N PHE A 239 -4.29 16.48 -5.49
CA PHE A 239 -2.97 15.86 -5.53
C PHE A 239 -1.80 16.75 -5.88
N ARG A 240 -0.63 16.27 -5.43
CA ARG A 240 0.68 16.82 -5.77
C ARG A 240 1.59 15.69 -6.24
N ILE A 241 2.14 15.87 -7.44
CA ILE A 241 3.15 14.99 -8.01
C ILE A 241 4.37 15.85 -8.26
N SER A 242 5.52 15.47 -7.69
CA SER A 242 6.76 16.22 -7.91
C SER A 242 7.34 15.84 -9.26
N GLU A 243 7.57 14.55 -9.50
CA GLU A 243 8.13 14.06 -10.76
C GLU A 243 7.41 12.81 -11.27
N SER A 244 7.24 12.75 -12.60
CA SER A 244 6.77 11.54 -13.28
C SER A 244 7.35 11.40 -14.69
N GLN A 245 7.70 10.19 -15.12
CA GLN A 245 8.03 10.00 -16.54
C GLN A 245 6.76 9.93 -17.38
N ASN A 246 5.84 9.02 -17.06
CA ASN A 246 4.57 8.83 -17.74
C ASN A 246 3.39 8.94 -16.77
N LEU A 247 2.59 9.98 -16.94
CA LEU A 247 1.42 10.23 -16.10
C LEU A 247 0.14 10.28 -16.94
N ARG A 248 -0.81 9.43 -16.58
CA ARG A 248 -2.16 9.40 -17.15
C ARG A 248 -3.19 9.67 -16.06
N ILE A 249 -4.05 10.64 -16.30
CA ILE A 249 -5.11 11.01 -15.36
C ILE A 249 -6.43 11.12 -16.12
N SER A 250 -7.44 10.36 -15.71
CA SER A 250 -8.76 10.41 -16.35
C SER A 250 -9.57 11.59 -15.82
N LYS A 251 -9.91 11.61 -14.53
CA LYS A 251 -10.68 12.71 -13.92
C LYS A 251 -10.01 13.18 -12.64
N SER A 252 -10.02 14.49 -12.41
CA SER A 252 -9.60 15.01 -11.11
C SER A 252 -9.93 16.48 -10.90
N GLU A 253 -9.76 16.90 -9.65
CA GLU A 253 -9.82 18.28 -9.20
C GLU A 253 -8.45 18.73 -8.65
N ASN A 254 -8.26 20.03 -8.44
CA ASN A 254 -7.13 20.69 -7.74
C ASN A 254 -5.75 19.98 -7.81
N ARG A 255 -4.97 20.29 -8.85
CA ARG A 255 -3.70 19.61 -9.14
C ARG A 255 -2.49 20.51 -9.14
N ARG A 256 -1.38 19.96 -8.66
CA ARG A 256 -0.04 20.49 -8.92
C ARG A 256 0.89 19.38 -9.38
N ILE A 257 1.45 19.53 -10.57
CA ILE A 257 2.47 18.65 -11.14
C ILE A 257 3.71 19.52 -11.34
N SER A 258 4.82 19.21 -10.68
CA SER A 258 6.04 19.99 -10.87
C SER A 258 6.70 19.61 -12.19
N GLU A 259 6.93 18.33 -12.44
CA GLU A 259 7.61 17.87 -13.65
C GLU A 259 7.00 16.59 -14.23
N SER A 260 6.94 16.53 -15.57
CA SER A 260 6.56 15.32 -16.29
C SER A 260 7.20 15.21 -17.67
N GLN A 261 7.63 14.02 -18.10
CA GLN A 261 8.04 13.84 -19.50
C GLN A 261 6.81 13.70 -20.42
N TYR A 262 5.88 12.82 -20.06
CA TYR A 262 4.65 12.57 -20.80
C TYR A 262 3.45 12.66 -19.87
N LEU A 263 2.57 13.61 -20.15
CA LEU A 263 1.37 13.85 -19.36
C LEU A 263 0.13 13.83 -20.25
N ARG A 264 -0.80 12.93 -19.93
CA ARG A 264 -2.12 12.86 -20.56
C ARG A 264 -3.21 13.03 -19.52
N ILE A 265 -4.08 14.00 -19.76
CA ILE A 265 -5.19 14.33 -18.87
C ILE A 265 -6.46 14.37 -19.71
N SER A 266 -7.47 13.58 -19.32
CA SER A 266 -8.77 13.65 -19.99
C SER A 266 -9.59 14.83 -19.47
N GLU A 267 -9.83 14.90 -18.16
CA GLU A 267 -10.67 15.94 -17.56
C GLU A 267 -10.01 16.55 -16.32
N SER A 268 -10.13 17.88 -16.20
CA SER A 268 -9.51 18.61 -15.10
C SER A 268 -10.22 19.88 -14.65
N GLN A 269 -10.26 20.06 -13.33
CA GLN A 269 -10.51 21.36 -12.70
C GLN A 269 -9.25 21.82 -11.96
N ASN A 270 -8.91 23.10 -12.09
CA ASN A 270 -7.78 23.75 -11.40
C ASN A 270 -6.44 23.00 -11.49
N LEU A 271 -5.87 22.94 -12.69
CA LEU A 271 -4.60 22.28 -12.97
C LEU A 271 -3.45 23.28 -13.05
N ARG A 272 -2.38 23.02 -12.29
CA ARG A 272 -1.10 23.72 -12.40
C ARG A 272 0.01 22.74 -12.76
N ILE A 273 0.76 23.07 -13.80
CA ILE A 273 1.91 22.30 -14.26
C ILE A 273 3.10 23.25 -14.34
N SER A 274 4.21 22.93 -13.66
CA SER A 274 5.41 23.74 -13.78
C SER A 274 6.16 23.41 -15.07
N LYS A 275 6.48 22.13 -15.32
CA LYS A 275 7.21 21.71 -16.52
C LYS A 275 6.64 20.43 -17.12
N SER A 276 6.59 20.37 -18.45
CA SER A 276 6.28 19.13 -19.17
C SER A 276 6.91 19.07 -20.56
N GLN A 277 7.48 17.94 -20.98
CA GLN A 277 7.94 17.80 -22.36
C GLN A 277 6.75 17.60 -23.31
N ASN A 278 5.88 16.63 -23.05
CA ASN A 278 4.74 16.30 -23.91
C ASN A 278 3.45 16.27 -23.10
N LEU A 279 2.59 17.25 -23.35
CA LEU A 279 1.34 17.43 -22.62
C LEU A 279 0.13 17.37 -23.56
N ARG A 280 -0.81 16.48 -23.22
CA ARG A 280 -2.12 16.38 -23.88
C ARG A 280 -3.23 16.51 -22.86
N ILE A 281 -4.10 17.50 -23.08
CA ILE A 281 -5.26 17.76 -22.22
C ILE A 281 -6.49 17.76 -23.12
N SER A 282 -7.46 16.89 -22.84
CA SER A 282 -8.73 16.94 -23.57
C SER A 282 -9.57 18.12 -23.07
N GLU A 283 -9.87 18.17 -21.77
CA GLU A 283 -10.74 19.19 -21.20
C GLU A 283 -10.17 19.77 -19.89
N SER A 284 -10.28 21.10 -19.75
CA SER A 284 -9.87 21.80 -18.53
C SER A 284 -10.67 23.07 -18.26
N GLN A 285 -11.05 23.32 -17.01
CA GLN A 285 -11.66 24.60 -16.64
C GLN A 285 -10.61 25.69 -16.41
N ASN A 286 -9.67 25.45 -15.50
CA ASN A 286 -8.62 26.41 -15.14
C ASN A 286 -7.26 25.74 -15.28
N LEU A 287 -6.47 26.17 -16.26
CA LEU A 287 -5.18 25.58 -16.59
C LEU A 287 -4.07 26.63 -16.51
N ARG A 288 -3.03 26.35 -15.72
CA ARG A 288 -1.80 27.13 -15.67
C ARG A 288 -0.60 26.24 -15.98
N ILE A 289 0.18 26.63 -16.97
CA ILE A 289 1.38 25.92 -17.40
C ILE A 289 2.52 26.92 -17.42
N SER A 290 3.60 26.65 -16.68
CA SER A 290 4.78 27.51 -16.73
C SER A 290 5.59 27.22 -17.99
N GLU A 291 5.95 25.97 -18.24
CA GLU A 291 6.79 25.59 -19.38
C GLU A 291 6.33 24.28 -20.02
N SER A 292 6.31 24.24 -21.35
CA SER A 292 6.17 22.99 -22.08
C SER A 292 6.87 22.96 -23.44
N GLN A 293 7.32 21.79 -23.91
CA GLN A 293 7.83 21.66 -25.28
C GLN A 293 6.68 21.46 -26.27
N ASN A 294 5.87 20.42 -26.09
CA ASN A 294 4.74 20.10 -26.95
C ASN A 294 3.45 20.06 -26.15
N LEU A 295 2.54 21.00 -26.44
CA LEU A 295 1.27 21.14 -25.75
C LEU A 295 0.10 21.05 -26.73
N ARG A 296 -0.82 20.12 -26.46
CA ARG A 296 -2.10 20.01 -27.15
C ARG A 296 -3.24 20.10 -26.15
N ILE A 297 -4.15 21.03 -26.39
CA ILE A 297 -5.34 21.26 -25.60
C ILE A 297 -6.55 21.21 -26.53
N SER A 298 -7.48 20.28 -26.31
CA SER A 298 -8.70 20.24 -27.11
C SER A 298 -9.67 21.32 -26.66
N GLU A 299 -9.94 21.42 -25.36
CA GLU A 299 -10.86 22.41 -24.80
C GLU A 299 -10.36 22.99 -23.47
N SER A 300 -10.49 24.31 -23.33
CA SER A 300 -10.24 24.99 -22.06
C SER A 300 -11.10 26.24 -21.84
N GLN A 301 -11.55 26.49 -20.60
CA GLN A 301 -12.23 27.75 -20.28
C GLN A 301 -11.22 28.88 -20.01
N ASN A 302 -10.27 28.67 -19.09
CA ASN A 302 -9.27 29.65 -18.71
C ASN A 302 -7.87 29.07 -18.79
N LEU A 303 -7.08 29.60 -19.71
CA LEU A 303 -5.72 29.14 -19.98
C LEU A 303 -4.68 30.21 -19.68
N ARG A 304 -3.64 29.85 -18.94
CA ARG A 304 -2.43 30.67 -18.81
C ARG A 304 -1.19 29.82 -19.10
N ILE A 305 -0.44 30.22 -20.11
CA ILE A 305 0.80 29.55 -20.51
C ILE A 305 1.90 30.61 -20.50
N SER A 306 3.00 30.33 -19.79
CA SER A 306 4.14 31.24 -19.80
C SER A 306 4.98 30.97 -21.04
N VAL A 307 5.49 29.74 -21.21
CA VAL A 307 6.33 29.38 -22.35
C VAL A 307 5.88 28.05 -22.96
N SER A 308 5.82 28.00 -24.29
CA SER A 308 5.64 26.74 -25.04
C SER A 308 6.37 26.73 -26.37
N GLN A 309 7.12 25.68 -26.71
CA GLN A 309 7.70 25.58 -28.07
C GLN A 309 6.60 25.36 -29.12
N ASN A 310 5.81 24.29 -28.97
CA ASN A 310 4.73 23.94 -29.90
C ASN A 310 3.40 23.86 -29.16
N LEU A 311 2.51 24.82 -29.43
CA LEU A 311 1.22 24.94 -28.79
C LEU A 311 0.09 24.78 -29.80
N ARG A 312 -0.80 23.82 -29.56
CA ARG A 312 -2.06 23.66 -30.30
C ARG A 312 -3.25 23.72 -29.35
N ILE A 313 -4.17 24.63 -29.64
CA ILE A 313 -5.42 24.79 -28.89
C ILE A 313 -6.57 24.67 -29.88
N SER A 314 -7.45 23.69 -29.70
CA SER A 314 -8.62 23.55 -30.58
C SER A 314 -9.70 24.55 -30.19
N LYS A 315 -10.16 24.53 -28.93
CA LYS A 315 -11.18 25.44 -28.41
C LYS A 315 -10.72 26.07 -27.09
N SER A 316 -10.88 27.38 -26.98
CA SER A 316 -10.69 28.06 -25.69
C SER A 316 -11.57 29.29 -25.52
N GLN A 317 -12.04 29.55 -24.30
CA GLN A 317 -12.71 30.83 -24.02
C GLN A 317 -11.64 31.92 -23.80
N ASN A 318 -11.05 31.97 -22.61
CA ASN A 318 -10.02 32.95 -22.26
C ASN A 318 -8.62 32.33 -22.28
N PHE A 319 -7.65 33.02 -22.89
CA PHE A 319 -6.25 32.62 -22.76
C PHE A 319 -5.27 33.79 -22.67
N ARG A 320 -4.18 33.53 -21.94
CA ARG A 320 -2.98 34.37 -21.94
C ARG A 320 -1.76 33.50 -22.20
N ILE A 321 -1.05 33.81 -23.27
CA ILE A 321 0.18 33.13 -23.68
C ILE A 321 1.28 34.18 -23.69
N ALA A 322 2.33 34.00 -22.88
CA ALA A 322 3.44 34.95 -22.88
C ALA A 322 4.35 34.70 -24.08
N GLU A 323 4.86 33.48 -24.24
CA GLU A 323 5.79 33.16 -25.33
C GLU A 323 5.47 31.82 -25.99
N SER A 324 5.58 31.78 -27.32
CA SER A 324 5.57 30.52 -28.06
C SER A 324 6.36 30.55 -29.37
N GLN A 325 7.01 29.44 -29.76
CA GLN A 325 7.63 29.38 -31.09
C GLN A 325 6.56 29.12 -32.16
N ASN A 326 5.74 28.07 -31.99
CA ASN A 326 4.68 27.72 -32.91
C ASN A 326 3.34 27.65 -32.18
N LEU A 327 2.43 28.58 -32.48
CA LEU A 327 1.10 28.65 -31.89
C LEU A 327 0.04 28.47 -32.95
N ARG A 328 -0.81 27.44 -32.77
CA ARG A 328 -1.99 27.20 -33.58
C ARG A 328 -3.25 27.18 -32.72
N ILE A 329 -4.21 28.01 -33.07
CA ILE A 329 -5.51 28.10 -32.38
C ILE A 329 -6.62 27.93 -33.41
N SER A 330 -7.55 27.01 -33.19
CA SER A 330 -8.62 26.71 -34.17
C SER A 330 -9.90 27.52 -33.96
N GLU A 331 -10.38 27.60 -32.73
CA GLU A 331 -11.55 28.39 -32.35
C GLU A 331 -11.29 28.98 -30.98
N SER A 332 -11.67 30.24 -30.79
CA SER A 332 -11.56 30.82 -29.46
C SER A 332 -12.59 31.93 -29.24
N HIS A 333 -13.10 32.09 -27.99
CA HIS A 333 -14.16 33.05 -27.66
C HIS A 333 -13.84 33.93 -26.41
N GLN A 334 -13.54 35.22 -26.65
CA GLN A 334 -13.31 36.32 -25.68
C GLN A 334 -11.93 36.45 -24.98
N ASN A 335 -11.55 37.70 -24.66
CA ASN A 335 -10.38 38.16 -23.87
C ASN A 335 -9.05 37.39 -24.06
N ARG A 336 -8.35 37.66 -25.17
CA ARG A 336 -7.10 36.95 -25.51
C ARG A 336 -5.90 37.86 -25.53
N ARG A 337 -4.78 37.38 -24.96
CA ARG A 337 -3.50 38.06 -25.05
C ARG A 337 -2.38 37.10 -25.40
N ILE A 338 -1.67 37.42 -26.48
CA ILE A 338 -0.41 36.79 -26.88
C ILE A 338 0.66 37.87 -26.79
N SER A 339 1.67 37.69 -25.95
CA SER A 339 2.78 38.66 -25.92
C SER A 339 3.71 38.42 -27.10
N GLU A 340 4.24 37.20 -27.26
CA GLU A 340 5.25 36.89 -28.28
C GLU A 340 4.98 35.54 -28.97
N SER A 341 5.10 35.53 -30.30
CA SER A 341 5.12 34.29 -31.08
C SER A 341 6.01 34.38 -32.32
N GLN A 342 6.73 33.31 -32.68
CA GLN A 342 7.42 33.28 -33.98
C GLN A 342 6.44 32.96 -35.12
N ASN A 343 5.69 31.87 -34.98
CA ASN A 343 4.71 31.42 -35.98
C ASN A 343 3.32 31.33 -35.34
N LEU A 344 2.46 32.30 -35.66
CA LEU A 344 1.11 32.38 -35.15
C LEU A 344 0.09 32.08 -36.25
N ARG A 345 -0.69 31.02 -36.06
CA ARG A 345 -1.83 30.67 -36.93
C ARG A 345 -3.11 30.61 -36.10
N ILE A 346 -4.09 31.42 -36.48
CA ILE A 346 -5.38 31.40 -35.80
C ILE A 346 -6.53 31.37 -36.79
N SER A 347 -7.49 30.48 -36.56
CA SER A 347 -8.82 30.54 -37.16
C SER A 347 -9.84 30.99 -36.12
N GLU A 348 -10.85 31.73 -36.56
CA GLU A 348 -12.03 32.16 -35.78
C GLU A 348 -11.74 32.75 -34.39
N THR A 349 -11.65 34.08 -34.32
CA THR A 349 -11.42 34.79 -33.05
C THR A 349 -12.27 36.05 -32.87
N GLN A 350 -12.35 36.48 -31.62
CA GLN A 350 -12.95 37.72 -31.15
C GLN A 350 -12.08 38.37 -30.06
N ASN A 351 -11.89 39.69 -30.03
CA ASN A 351 -11.16 40.40 -28.98
C ASN A 351 -9.71 39.88 -28.75
N LEU A 352 -8.94 39.74 -29.83
CA LEU A 352 -7.56 39.26 -29.79
C LEU A 352 -6.57 40.42 -29.69
N ARG A 353 -5.65 40.35 -28.72
CA ARG A 353 -4.50 41.25 -28.61
C ARG A 353 -3.19 40.49 -28.80
N ILE A 354 -2.38 40.95 -29.75
CA ILE A 354 -1.04 40.44 -30.03
C ILE A 354 -0.06 41.60 -29.82
N SER A 355 1.07 41.35 -29.14
CA SER A 355 2.16 42.34 -29.10
C SER A 355 3.11 42.05 -30.26
N VAL A 356 3.86 40.95 -30.21
CA VAL A 356 4.85 40.62 -31.25
C VAL A 356 4.53 39.29 -31.93
N SER A 357 4.57 39.28 -33.26
CA SER A 357 4.54 38.05 -34.07
C SER A 357 5.42 38.20 -35.32
N GLN A 358 6.31 37.25 -35.60
CA GLN A 358 7.12 37.28 -36.83
C GLN A 358 6.29 36.84 -38.06
N ASN A 359 5.62 35.70 -37.96
CA ASN A 359 4.79 35.13 -39.02
C ASN A 359 3.34 35.00 -38.54
N LEU A 360 2.47 35.91 -38.96
CA LEU A 360 1.07 35.94 -38.55
C LEU A 360 0.14 35.49 -39.68
N ARG A 361 -0.74 34.52 -39.42
CA ARG A 361 -1.87 34.16 -40.29
C ARG A 361 -3.16 34.08 -39.47
N ILE A 362 -4.12 34.91 -39.85
CA ILE A 362 -5.47 34.96 -39.24
C ILE A 362 -6.48 34.80 -40.38
N SER A 363 -7.38 33.81 -40.29
CA SER A 363 -8.44 33.64 -41.30
C SER A 363 -9.67 34.48 -41.00
N GLU A 364 -10.13 34.49 -39.74
CA GLU A 364 -11.32 35.23 -39.30
C GLU A 364 -11.12 35.82 -37.91
N SER A 365 -11.32 37.13 -37.77
CA SER A 365 -11.24 37.81 -36.47
C SER A 365 -12.18 39.01 -36.36
N GLN A 366 -12.77 39.19 -35.18
CA GLN A 366 -13.47 40.41 -34.77
C GLN A 366 -12.67 41.10 -33.65
N ASN A 367 -12.51 42.42 -33.70
CA ASN A 367 -11.77 43.22 -32.71
C ASN A 367 -10.32 42.77 -32.48
N LEU A 368 -9.53 42.68 -33.55
CA LEU A 368 -8.09 42.43 -33.50
C LEU A 368 -7.33 43.72 -33.14
N ARG A 369 -6.36 43.63 -32.21
CA ARG A 369 -5.37 44.68 -31.96
C ARG A 369 -3.96 44.10 -31.96
N ILE A 370 -3.09 44.69 -32.76
CA ILE A 370 -1.65 44.40 -32.83
C ILE A 370 -0.95 45.67 -32.34
N PHE A 371 0.01 45.53 -31.41
CA PHE A 371 0.71 46.67 -30.77
C PHE A 371 2.20 46.63 -31.04
#